data_AF-A0A6I9Z1N0-F1
#
_entry.id   AF-A0A6I9Z1N0-F1
#
_cell.length_a   1.000
_cell.length_b   1.000
_cell.length_c   1.000
_cell.angle_alpha   90.00
_cell.angle_beta   90.00
_cell.angle_gamma   90.00
#
_symmetry.space_group_name_H-M   'P 1'
#
loop_
_entity.id
_entity.type
_entity.pdbx_description
1 polymer ?
#
loop_
_entity_poly.entity_id
_entity_poly.type
_entity_poly.pdbx_seq_one_letter_code
_entity_poly.pdbx_strand_id
1 'polypeptide(L)'
;MAAVRAPRCGVPDVGRFQTFPGDLKWDHTDLTYRVVNYSPDLDGSIIEDAFTRAFKVWSQVTPLTFTRQQEGEVDILIQFGTGEHGDGYPFDGKDNLLAHAFPPGKDRFSGDAHFDDDEFWTLGTGLVVKTYFGNADGSSCRFPFTFEGKSYSTCITEGREDGLPWCATTPNFDQDKKYGFCPSELLFTYDGNSDGEKCVFPFIFDGKSYQGCTTDGRTDGYRWCATTADFDKDKKYGFCPNRDTAVIGGNSQGEPCSFPFKFLGQTYSSCTTEGRTDGKLWCATTSDYDVDKKWGLCPDQGYSLFLVAAHEFGHSLGLEHSSIREALMYPMYTYMADLQLHPDDVAGIQSLYGRGSGPQPTAPIPPSQAPTEAGDDDGSSVTETPAVNGRGSACQVGGFDGVGEIQKALHFFKDGQYWRMSSTGHGPLEGPLRIQSTWPDLPDVIDAAFQDPLTKKIFFFSGQRFWVSQGPQVLGPRSLDKLGIGKDVRKIVGSLTRKQGRILLFSGDQFWRLDVKKEQVDRGFPRYIDSLFPGVPTDANLVFQYKGRFHFCRHPFCWQMSPRYQVTRVGYFKQDVLKCPEQ
;
A
#
# COMPACT_ATOMS: atom_id res chain seq x y z
N MET A 1 6.37 -19.06 2.47
CA MET A 1 7.28 -18.37 3.41
C MET A 1 7.68 -16.97 2.94
N ALA A 2 7.83 -16.70 1.63
CA ALA A 2 8.19 -15.36 1.11
C ALA A 2 7.15 -14.25 1.39
N ALA A 3 5.85 -14.56 1.48
CA ALA A 3 4.80 -13.54 1.73
C ALA A 3 4.75 -12.98 3.16
N VAL A 4 5.43 -13.61 4.14
CA VAL A 4 5.46 -13.17 5.55
C VAL A 4 6.59 -12.15 5.79
N ARG A 5 7.38 -11.82 4.77
CA ARG A 5 8.54 -10.92 4.85
C ARG A 5 8.46 -9.75 3.85
N ALA A 6 7.30 -9.56 3.23
CA ALA A 6 7.13 -8.51 2.24
C ALA A 6 6.62 -7.24 2.94
N PRO A 7 7.22 -6.06 2.65
CA PRO A 7 6.84 -4.79 3.25
C PRO A 7 5.35 -4.50 3.11
N ARG A 8 4.72 -4.04 4.20
CA ARG A 8 3.27 -3.87 4.29
C ARG A 8 2.85 -2.83 5.32
N CYS A 9 1.60 -2.41 5.24
CA CYS A 9 0.92 -1.65 6.29
C CYS A 9 0.77 -2.52 7.56
N GLY A 10 0.95 -1.86 8.72
CA GLY A 10 0.81 -2.41 10.07
C GLY A 10 -0.62 -2.52 10.57
N VAL A 11 -1.59 -1.92 9.86
CA VAL A 11 -3.01 -2.10 10.16
C VAL A 11 -3.42 -3.57 9.90
N PRO A 12 -4.18 -4.21 10.80
CA PRO A 12 -4.60 -5.60 10.59
C PRO A 12 -5.51 -5.81 9.36
N ASP A 13 -5.21 -6.80 8.50
CA ASP A 13 -6.07 -7.20 7.36
C ASP A 13 -7.41 -7.82 7.78
N VAL A 14 -7.46 -8.33 9.02
CA VAL A 14 -8.60 -9.01 9.62
C VAL A 14 -8.70 -8.54 11.06
N GLY A 15 -9.66 -7.66 11.31
CA GLY A 15 -9.91 -7.13 12.63
C GLY A 15 -11.39 -6.81 12.85
N ARG A 16 -12.17 -7.82 13.24
CA ARG A 16 -13.25 -7.57 14.23
C ARG A 16 -12.60 -7.33 15.59
N PHE A 17 -11.96 -6.18 15.71
CA PHE A 17 -11.87 -5.47 16.96
C PHE A 17 -12.42 -4.09 16.65
N GLN A 18 -13.73 -3.90 16.85
CA GLN A 18 -14.19 -2.57 17.24
C GLN A 18 -13.56 -2.32 18.62
N THR A 19 -12.31 -1.84 18.64
CA THR A 19 -11.85 -1.00 19.75
C THR A 19 -12.63 0.32 19.76
N PHE A 20 -13.20 0.71 18.61
CA PHE A 20 -13.91 1.97 18.42
C PHE A 20 -15.38 1.72 18.01
N PRO A 21 -16.38 2.12 18.83
CA PRO A 21 -17.78 2.12 18.44
C PRO A 21 -18.11 3.32 17.55
N GLY A 22 -18.74 3.12 16.38
CA GLY A 22 -19.30 4.20 15.55
C GLY A 22 -19.16 4.01 14.04
N ASP A 23 -19.73 4.94 13.27
CA ASP A 23 -19.34 5.14 11.86
C ASP A 23 -17.90 5.67 11.87
N LEU A 24 -16.93 4.91 11.33
CA LEU A 24 -15.52 5.31 11.25
C LEU A 24 -15.35 6.41 10.18
N LYS A 25 -15.86 7.60 10.48
CA LYS A 25 -15.88 8.75 9.58
C LYS A 25 -15.86 10.03 10.42
N TRP A 26 -15.08 11.01 9.97
CA TRP A 26 -15.16 12.38 10.48
C TRP A 26 -16.56 13.01 10.27
N ASP A 27 -17.04 13.72 11.28
CA ASP A 27 -18.33 14.42 11.26
C ASP A 27 -18.29 15.78 10.54
N HIS A 28 -17.09 16.22 10.15
CA HIS A 28 -16.81 17.44 9.42
C HIS A 28 -15.88 17.15 8.22
N THR A 29 -15.65 18.16 7.37
CA THR A 29 -14.92 18.01 6.10
C THR A 29 -13.65 18.86 6.01
N ASP A 30 -13.47 19.80 6.92
CA ASP A 30 -12.32 20.67 7.09
C ASP A 30 -11.35 20.10 8.12
N LEU A 31 -10.66 19.04 7.73
CA LEU A 31 -9.74 18.32 8.60
C LEU A 31 -8.44 19.08 8.78
N THR A 32 -7.87 18.94 9.96
CA THR A 32 -6.62 19.57 10.36
C THR A 32 -5.58 18.51 10.67
N TYR A 33 -4.31 18.79 10.35
CA TYR A 33 -3.23 17.87 10.65
C TYR A 33 -1.98 18.59 11.15
N ARG A 34 -1.14 17.87 11.88
CA ARG A 34 0.18 18.36 12.33
C ARG A 34 1.21 17.25 12.26
N VAL A 35 2.38 17.58 11.74
CA VAL A 35 3.57 16.73 11.80
C VAL A 35 4.30 17.00 13.12
N VAL A 36 4.47 15.96 13.93
CA VAL A 36 5.07 16.04 15.28
C VAL A 36 6.59 16.05 15.20
N ASN A 37 7.15 15.17 14.39
CA ASN A 37 8.59 15.02 14.12
C ASN A 37 8.80 14.54 12.68
N TYR A 38 10.05 14.54 12.23
CA TYR A 38 10.43 14.15 10.87
C TYR A 38 11.47 13.05 10.89
N SER A 39 11.44 12.20 9.87
CA SER A 39 12.52 11.25 9.61
C SER A 39 13.78 11.99 9.13
N PRO A 40 14.98 11.62 9.60
CA PRO A 40 16.24 12.22 9.18
C PRO A 40 16.65 11.86 7.74
N ASP A 41 15.96 10.92 7.10
CA ASP A 41 16.27 10.43 5.75
C ASP A 41 15.89 11.41 4.63
N LEU A 42 14.93 12.29 4.89
CA LEU A 42 14.44 13.28 3.94
C LEU A 42 14.43 14.67 4.57
N ASP A 43 14.70 15.70 3.77
CA ASP A 43 14.52 17.08 4.22
C ASP A 43 13.05 17.32 4.59
N GLY A 44 12.81 18.05 5.70
CA GLY A 44 11.47 18.29 6.21
C GLY A 44 10.51 18.91 5.18
N SER A 45 10.99 19.73 4.24
CA SER A 45 10.13 20.28 3.19
C SER A 45 9.72 19.24 2.13
N ILE A 46 10.53 18.20 1.90
CA ILE A 46 10.19 17.08 1.03
C ILE A 46 9.12 16.21 1.72
N ILE A 47 9.27 15.98 3.02
CA ILE A 47 8.27 15.27 3.83
C ILE A 47 6.93 16.00 3.81
N GLU A 48 6.96 17.33 4.06
CA GLU A 48 5.75 18.17 4.01
C GLU A 48 5.07 18.17 2.63
N ASP A 49 5.85 18.24 1.54
CA ASP A 49 5.31 18.09 0.19
C ASP A 49 4.70 16.71 -0.04
N ALA A 50 5.37 15.64 0.39
CA ALA A 50 4.87 14.27 0.27
C ALA A 50 3.54 14.10 0.99
N PHE A 51 3.42 14.58 2.23
CA PHE A 51 2.15 14.54 2.99
C PHE A 51 1.07 15.42 2.36
N THR A 52 1.42 16.63 1.90
CA THR A 52 0.47 17.51 1.21
C THR A 52 -0.09 16.84 -0.05
N ARG A 53 0.78 16.20 -0.85
CA ARG A 53 0.36 15.44 -2.03
C ARG A 53 -0.46 14.22 -1.66
N ALA A 54 -0.11 13.50 -0.59
CA ALA A 54 -0.86 12.35 -0.10
C ALA A 54 -2.29 12.73 0.34
N PHE A 55 -2.47 13.82 1.07
CA PHE A 55 -3.82 14.34 1.37
C PHE A 55 -4.58 14.79 0.11
N LYS A 56 -3.85 15.36 -0.86
CA LYS A 56 -4.43 15.78 -2.14
C LYS A 56 -5.03 14.60 -2.93
N VAL A 57 -4.49 13.39 -2.79
CA VAL A 57 -5.07 12.17 -3.39
C VAL A 57 -6.54 12.01 -2.99
N TRP A 58 -6.86 12.25 -1.72
CA TRP A 58 -8.22 12.09 -1.18
C TRP A 58 -9.12 13.30 -1.42
N SER A 59 -8.60 14.53 -1.29
CA SER A 59 -9.40 15.75 -1.52
C SER A 59 -9.76 15.99 -2.99
N GLN A 60 -9.03 15.39 -3.94
CA GLN A 60 -9.39 15.45 -5.36
C GLN A 60 -10.72 14.74 -5.68
N VAL A 61 -11.08 13.73 -4.90
CA VAL A 61 -12.25 12.87 -5.16
C VAL A 61 -13.33 12.99 -4.09
N THR A 62 -13.12 13.83 -3.07
CA THR A 62 -14.08 14.12 -1.99
C THR A 62 -14.21 15.61 -1.68
N PRO A 63 -15.28 16.03 -0.97
CA PRO A 63 -15.38 17.39 -0.44
C PRO A 63 -14.37 17.75 0.67
N LEU A 64 -13.52 16.80 1.10
CA LEU A 64 -12.58 17.01 2.19
C LEU A 64 -11.54 18.08 1.86
N THR A 65 -11.17 18.84 2.87
CA THR A 65 -10.05 19.80 2.84
C THR A 65 -9.14 19.51 4.01
N PHE A 66 -7.84 19.76 3.82
CA PHE A 66 -6.81 19.45 4.81
C PHE A 66 -6.00 20.71 5.09
N THR A 67 -5.93 21.10 6.36
CA THR A 67 -5.21 22.30 6.78
C THR A 67 -4.15 21.94 7.81
N ARG A 68 -2.89 22.21 7.48
CA ARG A 68 -1.79 22.04 8.43
C ARG A 68 -1.87 23.08 9.54
N GLN A 69 -1.69 22.66 10.79
CA GLN A 69 -1.53 23.53 11.93
C GLN A 69 -0.21 23.23 12.65
N GLN A 70 0.44 24.27 13.20
CA GLN A 70 1.70 24.12 13.93
C GLN A 70 1.47 23.84 15.42
N GLU A 71 0.38 24.36 15.98
CA GLU A 71 0.06 24.28 17.41
C GLU A 71 -1.43 23.98 17.59
N GLY A 72 -1.82 23.57 18.80
CA GLY A 72 -3.20 23.22 19.13
C GLY A 72 -3.53 21.73 18.96
N GLU A 73 -4.79 21.39 19.18
CA GLU A 73 -5.35 20.07 18.87
C GLU A 73 -5.75 20.03 17.39
N VAL A 74 -5.48 18.91 16.74
CA VAL A 74 -5.76 18.67 15.31
C VAL A 74 -6.41 17.29 15.15
N ASP A 75 -7.02 17.04 14.00
CA ASP A 75 -7.71 15.77 13.72
C ASP A 75 -6.76 14.61 13.43
N ILE A 76 -5.59 14.90 12.85
CA ILE A 76 -4.60 13.89 12.45
C ILE A 76 -3.20 14.33 12.90
N LEU A 77 -2.60 13.62 13.86
CA LEU A 77 -1.18 13.74 14.14
C LEU A 77 -0.37 12.79 13.27
N ILE A 78 0.72 13.29 12.71
CA ILE A 78 1.66 12.51 11.92
C ILE A 78 2.98 12.43 12.68
N GLN A 79 3.48 11.23 12.94
CA GLN A 79 4.75 11.04 13.65
C GLN A 79 5.57 9.88 13.07
N PHE A 80 6.88 9.98 13.24
CA PHE A 80 7.84 8.91 12.98
C PHE A 80 8.28 8.30 14.31
N GLY A 81 8.38 6.97 14.37
CA GLY A 81 8.80 6.26 15.59
C GLY A 81 9.45 4.93 15.28
N THR A 82 10.24 4.41 16.22
CA THR A 82 10.88 3.09 16.12
C THR A 82 10.35 2.18 17.21
N GLY A 83 10.21 0.88 16.91
CA GLY A 83 9.73 -0.11 17.89
C GLY A 83 8.46 0.33 18.63
N GLU A 84 8.46 0.26 19.97
CA GLU A 84 7.38 0.79 20.81
C GLU A 84 7.45 2.33 20.87
N HIS A 85 6.43 2.98 20.33
CA HIS A 85 6.39 4.43 20.13
C HIS A 85 5.18 5.11 20.81
N GLY A 86 4.60 4.47 21.83
CA GLY A 86 3.72 5.13 22.81
C GLY A 86 2.22 4.91 22.60
N ASP A 87 1.83 4.05 21.67
CA ASP A 87 0.44 3.66 21.39
C ASP A 87 0.14 2.18 21.66
N GLY A 88 1.15 1.37 22.02
CA GLY A 88 1.03 -0.06 22.28
C GLY A 88 1.04 -0.97 21.05
N TYR A 89 1.32 -0.43 19.85
CA TYR A 89 1.47 -1.17 18.60
C TYR A 89 2.91 -1.00 18.06
N PRO A 90 3.88 -1.80 18.55
CA PRO A 90 5.27 -1.58 18.21
C PRO A 90 5.59 -1.95 16.76
N PHE A 91 6.47 -1.18 16.12
CA PHE A 91 7.11 -1.52 14.84
C PHE A 91 8.14 -2.65 15.00
N ASP A 92 8.52 -3.28 13.87
CA ASP A 92 9.42 -4.44 13.83
C ASP A 92 10.82 -4.13 13.26
N GLY A 93 11.11 -2.86 13.01
CA GLY A 93 12.35 -2.37 12.43
C GLY A 93 12.39 -2.58 10.91
N LYS A 94 13.54 -2.27 10.29
CA LYS A 94 13.66 -2.20 8.82
C LYS A 94 12.97 -3.32 8.02
N ASP A 95 12.20 -2.85 7.05
CA ASP A 95 11.41 -3.39 5.97
C ASP A 95 9.95 -3.73 6.25
N ASN A 96 9.59 -4.50 7.27
CA ASN A 96 8.31 -5.20 7.21
C ASN A 96 7.11 -4.28 7.52
N LEU A 97 6.84 -3.88 8.75
CA LEU A 97 5.75 -2.93 9.02
C LEU A 97 6.20 -1.50 8.73
N LEU A 98 5.71 -0.92 7.64
CA LEU A 98 6.17 0.41 7.19
C LEU A 98 5.56 1.57 7.98
N ALA A 99 4.29 1.44 8.33
CA ALA A 99 3.49 2.47 8.97
C ALA A 99 2.17 1.87 9.47
N HIS A 100 1.45 2.61 10.30
CA HIS A 100 0.03 2.36 10.58
C HIS A 100 -0.70 3.67 10.85
N ALA A 101 -2.02 3.64 10.74
CA ALA A 101 -2.87 4.74 11.16
C ALA A 101 -4.15 4.25 11.85
N PHE A 102 -4.67 5.10 12.72
CA PHE A 102 -5.91 4.86 13.45
C PHE A 102 -7.10 5.46 12.72
N PRO A 103 -8.29 4.83 12.78
CA PRO A 103 -9.47 5.36 12.13
C PRO A 103 -9.99 6.64 12.81
N PRO A 104 -10.90 7.40 12.15
CA PRO A 104 -11.61 8.51 12.77
C PRO A 104 -12.34 8.09 14.05
N GLY A 105 -12.38 9.00 15.03
CA GLY A 105 -12.90 8.68 16.35
C GLY A 105 -12.76 9.84 17.34
N LYS A 106 -13.03 9.54 18.62
CA LYS A 106 -12.89 10.49 19.75
C LYS A 106 -11.85 10.07 20.77
N ASP A 107 -11.20 8.94 20.53
CA ASP A 107 -10.12 8.45 21.38
C ASP A 107 -8.83 9.18 21.04
N ARG A 108 -7.89 9.17 21.98
CA ARG A 108 -6.66 9.99 21.93
C ARG A 108 -5.86 9.87 20.63
N PHE A 109 -5.84 8.69 20.02
CA PHE A 109 -5.04 8.39 18.83
C PHE A 109 -5.87 8.42 17.54
N SER A 110 -7.14 8.79 17.61
CA SER A 110 -8.04 8.69 16.46
C SER A 110 -7.54 9.56 15.31
N GLY A 111 -7.41 8.98 14.12
CA GLY A 111 -6.88 9.67 12.95
C GLY A 111 -5.35 9.69 12.85
N ASP A 112 -4.61 9.46 13.94
CA ASP A 112 -3.15 9.57 13.94
C ASP A 112 -2.50 8.55 12.99
N ALA A 113 -1.45 8.99 12.30
CA ALA A 113 -0.68 8.20 11.36
C ALA A 113 0.80 8.14 11.77
N HIS A 114 1.31 6.94 12.00
CA HIS A 114 2.65 6.67 12.49
C HIS A 114 3.46 5.94 11.42
N PHE A 115 4.71 6.37 11.21
CA PHE A 115 5.62 5.83 10.21
C PHE A 115 6.85 5.23 10.91
N ASP A 116 7.30 4.04 10.48
CA ASP A 116 8.46 3.39 11.07
C ASP A 116 9.74 4.14 10.67
N ASP A 117 10.47 4.69 11.64
CA ASP A 117 11.69 5.45 11.42
C ASP A 117 12.95 4.56 11.33
N ASP A 118 12.80 3.25 11.45
CA ASP A 118 13.83 2.27 11.08
C ASP A 118 13.83 2.00 9.56
N GLU A 119 12.84 2.50 8.82
CA GLU A 119 12.76 2.40 7.37
C GLU A 119 13.61 3.43 6.64
N PHE A 120 13.98 3.12 5.40
CA PHE A 120 14.64 4.08 4.53
C PHE A 120 13.59 4.86 3.73
N TRP A 121 13.24 6.06 4.18
CA TRP A 121 12.21 6.87 3.53
C TRP A 121 12.77 7.57 2.29
N THR A 122 12.11 7.33 1.15
CA THR A 122 12.47 7.92 -0.14
C THR A 122 11.23 8.44 -0.87
N LEU A 123 11.37 8.83 -2.13
CA LEU A 123 10.23 9.03 -3.03
C LEU A 123 9.90 7.76 -3.85
N GLY A 124 10.54 6.63 -3.54
CA GLY A 124 10.32 5.31 -4.10
C GLY A 124 11.32 4.84 -5.16
N THR A 125 12.27 5.71 -5.54
CA THR A 125 13.32 5.40 -6.52
C THR A 125 14.72 5.47 -5.93
N GLY A 126 14.87 5.24 -4.63
CA GLY A 126 16.13 5.37 -3.90
C GLY A 126 16.39 6.77 -3.35
N LEU A 127 17.63 6.97 -2.93
CA LEU A 127 18.13 8.14 -2.20
C LEU A 127 17.70 9.48 -2.83
N VAL A 128 17.12 10.36 -1.99
CA VAL A 128 16.74 11.72 -2.35
C VAL A 128 17.47 12.70 -1.46
N VAL A 129 18.34 13.51 -2.05
CA VAL A 129 19.12 14.51 -1.31
C VAL A 129 18.73 15.89 -1.78
N LYS A 130 18.13 16.70 -0.92
CA LYS A 130 17.91 18.13 -1.18
C LYS A 130 19.23 18.88 -1.02
N THR A 131 19.56 19.75 -1.96
CA THR A 131 20.75 20.58 -1.82
C THR A 131 20.47 21.82 -0.96
N TYR A 132 21.53 22.31 -0.30
CA TYR A 132 21.56 23.57 0.43
C TYR A 132 22.61 24.47 -0.21
N PHE A 133 22.34 25.78 -0.21
CA PHE A 133 23.20 26.78 -0.85
C PHE A 133 23.52 26.41 -2.32
N GLY A 134 24.67 26.86 -2.83
CA GLY A 134 25.06 26.63 -4.22
C GLY A 134 24.26 27.49 -5.21
N ASN A 135 24.18 27.04 -6.47
CA ASN A 135 23.57 27.78 -7.58
C ASN A 135 22.37 27.06 -8.21
N ALA A 136 21.85 26.06 -7.52
CA ALA A 136 20.74 25.20 -7.94
C ALA A 136 19.46 25.43 -7.12
N ASP A 137 19.40 26.49 -6.30
CA ASP A 137 18.20 26.97 -5.61
C ASP A 137 17.46 25.88 -4.82
N GLY A 138 18.22 24.98 -4.17
CA GLY A 138 17.67 23.89 -3.37
C GLY A 138 17.14 22.69 -4.15
N SER A 139 17.44 22.59 -5.45
CA SER A 139 17.10 21.42 -6.27
C SER A 139 17.72 20.14 -5.70
N SER A 140 17.04 19.01 -5.85
CA SER A 140 17.59 17.72 -5.41
C SER A 140 18.79 17.28 -6.25
N CYS A 141 19.69 16.53 -5.64
CA CYS A 141 20.80 15.88 -6.33
C CYS A 141 20.29 14.98 -7.45
N ARG A 142 20.99 14.99 -8.58
CA ARG A 142 20.71 14.09 -9.70
C ARG A 142 21.70 12.93 -9.67
N PHE A 143 21.27 11.79 -9.14
CA PHE A 143 22.07 10.59 -9.19
C PHE A 143 21.69 9.68 -10.38
N PRO A 144 22.67 9.07 -11.07
CA PRO A 144 24.09 9.45 -11.05
C PRO A 144 24.34 10.79 -11.79
N PHE A 145 25.41 11.50 -11.42
CA PHE A 145 25.92 12.65 -12.17
C PHE A 145 27.39 12.47 -12.56
N THR A 146 27.80 13.17 -13.63
CA THR A 146 29.19 13.18 -14.11
C THR A 146 29.93 14.42 -13.63
N PHE A 147 31.13 14.23 -13.06
CA PHE A 147 32.09 15.27 -12.71
C PHE A 147 33.50 14.81 -13.05
N GLU A 148 34.26 15.63 -13.77
CA GLU A 148 35.60 15.32 -14.29
C GLU A 148 35.68 13.96 -15.01
N GLY A 149 34.62 13.63 -15.76
CA GLY A 149 34.51 12.36 -16.49
C GLY A 149 34.26 11.11 -15.63
N LYS A 150 34.07 11.25 -14.31
CA LYS A 150 33.67 10.17 -13.40
C LYS A 150 32.19 10.27 -13.04
N SER A 151 31.54 9.13 -12.88
CA SER A 151 30.12 9.04 -12.49
C SER A 151 29.98 8.80 -10.99
N TYR A 152 29.13 9.58 -10.33
CA TYR A 152 28.90 9.52 -8.89
C TYR A 152 27.41 9.30 -8.59
N SER A 153 27.12 8.38 -7.67
CA SER A 153 25.77 8.06 -7.19
C SER A 153 25.50 8.54 -5.76
N THR A 154 26.44 9.27 -5.19
CA THR A 154 26.44 9.85 -3.84
C THR A 154 27.06 11.25 -3.92
N CYS A 155 26.88 12.04 -2.88
CA CYS A 155 27.58 13.28 -2.66
C CYS A 155 29.09 13.02 -2.54
N ILE A 156 29.86 14.00 -2.99
CA ILE A 156 31.31 13.93 -3.03
C ILE A 156 31.92 15.16 -2.39
N THR A 157 33.14 15.01 -1.89
CA THR A 157 33.99 16.13 -1.45
C THR A 157 35.09 16.42 -2.48
N GLU A 158 35.23 15.59 -3.52
CA GLU A 158 36.20 15.76 -4.60
C GLU A 158 35.97 17.11 -5.29
N GLY A 159 37.07 17.79 -5.62
CA GLY A 159 37.05 19.14 -6.17
C GLY A 159 36.87 20.26 -5.14
N ARG A 160 36.82 19.97 -3.83
CA ARG A 160 36.72 20.98 -2.76
C ARG A 160 37.81 20.85 -1.69
N GLU A 161 38.30 21.99 -1.21
CA GLU A 161 39.30 22.05 -0.12
C GLU A 161 38.68 22.15 1.28
N ASP A 162 37.43 22.61 1.37
CA ASP A 162 36.71 22.78 2.64
C ASP A 162 36.09 21.48 3.17
N GLY A 163 36.18 20.38 2.41
CA GLY A 163 35.67 19.07 2.80
C GLY A 163 34.14 18.97 2.86
N LEU A 164 33.40 19.99 2.36
CA LEU A 164 31.95 19.98 2.36
C LEU A 164 31.41 19.07 1.24
N PRO A 165 30.48 18.15 1.56
CA PRO A 165 29.89 17.27 0.55
C PRO A 165 28.96 18.06 -0.39
N TRP A 166 29.04 17.76 -1.68
CA TRP A 166 28.24 18.40 -2.72
C TRP A 166 27.81 17.39 -3.78
N CYS A 167 26.80 17.77 -4.56
CA CYS A 167 26.34 16.98 -5.70
C CYS A 167 25.91 17.90 -6.85
N ALA A 168 25.88 17.36 -8.06
CA ALA A 168 25.24 18.03 -9.18
C ALA A 168 23.72 17.83 -9.13
N THR A 169 22.97 18.82 -9.60
CA THR A 169 21.50 18.75 -9.75
C THR A 169 21.08 18.43 -11.18
N THR A 170 22.05 18.08 -12.02
CA THR A 170 21.91 17.72 -13.44
C THR A 170 22.77 16.50 -13.74
N PRO A 171 22.48 15.72 -14.81
CA PRO A 171 23.24 14.52 -15.13
C PRO A 171 24.72 14.79 -15.46
N ASN A 172 25.07 16.00 -15.91
CA ASN A 172 26.42 16.34 -16.33
C ASN A 172 26.86 17.68 -15.76
N PHE A 173 27.55 17.66 -14.62
CA PHE A 173 28.10 18.87 -14.03
C PHE A 173 29.17 19.51 -14.88
N ASP A 174 29.93 18.72 -15.64
CA ASP A 174 31.00 19.24 -16.50
C ASP A 174 30.47 20.22 -17.55
N GLN A 175 29.19 20.05 -17.94
CA GLN A 175 28.47 20.93 -18.87
C GLN A 175 27.63 21.98 -18.13
N ASP A 176 26.75 21.54 -17.24
CA ASP A 176 25.67 22.39 -16.72
C ASP A 176 26.11 23.27 -15.54
N LYS A 177 27.14 22.86 -14.81
CA LYS A 177 27.69 23.56 -13.63
C LYS A 177 26.65 23.89 -12.55
N LYS A 178 25.55 23.13 -12.50
CA LYS A 178 24.48 23.25 -11.50
C LYS A 178 24.72 22.30 -10.33
N TYR A 179 24.87 22.85 -9.13
CA TYR A 179 25.16 22.11 -7.92
C TYR A 179 24.59 22.77 -6.67
N GLY A 180 24.57 22.00 -5.60
CA GLY A 180 24.49 22.52 -4.25
C GLY A 180 25.14 21.56 -3.26
N PHE A 181 25.15 21.96 -1.98
CA PHE A 181 25.77 21.18 -0.92
C PHE A 181 24.79 20.16 -0.37
N CYS A 182 25.29 18.99 -0.04
CA CYS A 182 24.49 17.96 0.59
C CYS A 182 24.32 18.25 2.09
N PRO A 183 23.26 17.71 2.73
CA PRO A 183 23.07 17.84 4.17
C PRO A 183 24.33 17.45 4.93
N SER A 184 24.77 18.32 5.81
CA SER A 184 25.90 18.06 6.70
C SER A 184 25.77 18.90 7.96
N GLU A 185 26.17 18.27 9.05
CA GLU A 185 26.35 18.84 10.37
C GLU A 185 27.31 20.06 10.39
N LEU A 186 28.16 20.18 9.36
CA LEU A 186 29.06 21.31 9.14
C LEU A 186 28.35 22.55 8.54
N LEU A 187 27.15 22.37 8.02
CA LEU A 187 26.35 23.43 7.40
C LEU A 187 25.23 23.89 8.32
N PHE A 188 24.50 22.94 8.91
CA PHE A 188 23.37 23.22 9.80
C PHE A 188 23.08 22.01 10.70
N THR A 189 22.27 22.25 11.73
CA THR A 189 21.58 21.20 12.48
C THR A 189 20.07 21.39 12.34
N TYR A 190 19.28 20.36 12.62
CA TYR A 190 17.82 20.51 12.71
C TYR A 190 17.34 20.28 14.15
N ASP A 191 16.14 20.78 14.44
CA ASP A 191 15.55 20.78 15.78
C ASP A 191 16.53 21.26 16.88
N GLY A 192 16.44 20.69 18.08
CA GLY A 192 17.23 21.10 19.23
C GLY A 192 16.85 22.50 19.71
N ASN A 193 17.82 23.23 20.24
CA ASN A 193 17.61 24.57 20.81
C ASN A 193 18.61 25.60 20.27
N SER A 194 19.17 25.31 19.10
CA SER A 194 20.20 26.12 18.44
C SER A 194 19.75 26.72 17.11
N ASP A 195 18.46 26.66 16.79
CA ASP A 195 17.84 27.37 15.66
C ASP A 195 18.55 27.17 14.32
N GLY A 196 19.07 25.96 14.07
CA GLY A 196 19.73 25.61 12.81
C GLY A 196 21.25 25.80 12.77
N GLU A 197 21.88 26.29 13.82
CA GLU A 197 23.33 26.50 13.88
C GLU A 197 24.10 25.20 13.61
N LYS A 198 25.25 25.32 12.93
CA LYS A 198 26.12 24.17 12.64
C LYS A 198 26.80 23.62 13.89
N CYS A 199 27.24 22.37 13.81
CA CYS A 199 28.03 21.76 14.87
C CYS A 199 29.39 22.46 15.06
N VAL A 200 29.87 22.45 16.29
CA VAL A 200 31.23 22.87 16.64
C VAL A 200 32.05 21.64 17.01
N PHE A 201 33.14 21.40 16.28
CA PHE A 201 34.05 20.30 16.56
C PHE A 201 35.46 20.79 16.94
N PRO A 202 36.09 20.20 17.98
CA PRO A 202 35.47 19.29 18.93
C PRO A 202 34.49 19.99 19.88
N PHE A 203 33.52 19.23 20.42
CA PHE A 203 32.72 19.68 21.56
C PHE A 203 32.86 18.73 22.75
N ILE A 204 32.58 19.24 23.96
CA ILE A 204 32.61 18.49 25.22
C ILE A 204 31.18 18.11 25.64
N PHE A 205 30.97 16.83 25.97
CA PHE A 205 29.76 16.30 26.61
C PHE A 205 30.11 15.20 27.60
N ASP A 206 29.58 15.28 28.82
CA ASP A 206 29.87 14.38 29.94
C ASP A 206 31.39 14.19 30.15
N GLY A 207 32.14 15.29 30.02
CA GLY A 207 33.60 15.32 30.13
C GLY A 207 34.38 14.62 29.01
N LYS A 208 33.72 14.14 27.95
CA LYS A 208 34.35 13.54 26.76
C LYS A 208 34.33 14.52 25.58
N SER A 209 35.35 14.46 24.72
CA SER A 209 35.49 15.29 23.54
C SER A 209 35.07 14.53 22.28
N TYR A 210 34.18 15.12 21.47
CA TYR A 210 33.63 14.53 20.25
C TYR A 210 34.05 15.32 19.02
N GLN A 211 34.54 14.62 17.99
CA GLN A 211 34.99 15.21 16.70
C GLN A 211 33.95 15.08 15.58
N GLY A 212 32.77 14.55 15.92
CA GLY A 212 31.66 14.31 15.02
C GLY A 212 30.38 14.20 15.84
N CYS A 213 29.27 13.98 15.15
CA CYS A 213 28.01 13.74 15.83
C CYS A 213 28.05 12.45 16.66
N THR A 214 27.23 12.39 17.69
CA THR A 214 27.16 11.25 18.60
C THR A 214 25.72 10.91 18.93
N THR A 215 25.50 9.67 19.33
CA THR A 215 24.22 9.22 19.93
C THR A 215 24.32 9.13 21.45
N ASP A 216 25.49 9.44 22.03
CA ASP A 216 25.71 9.35 23.47
C ASP A 216 24.70 10.20 24.24
N GLY A 217 24.17 9.65 25.34
CA GLY A 217 23.13 10.28 26.13
C GLY A 217 21.71 10.15 25.56
N ARG A 218 21.52 9.49 24.42
CA ARG A 218 20.21 9.25 23.82
C ARG A 218 19.91 7.76 23.63
N THR A 219 18.63 7.42 23.66
CA THR A 219 18.12 6.05 23.44
C THR A 219 17.35 5.90 22.12
N ASP A 220 17.03 7.01 21.46
CA ASP A 220 16.30 7.06 20.20
C ASP A 220 17.21 6.91 18.96
N GLY A 221 18.53 6.85 19.15
CA GLY A 221 19.49 6.64 18.06
C GLY A 221 19.78 7.88 17.21
N TYR A 222 19.10 9.01 17.44
CA TYR A 222 19.36 10.23 16.70
C TYR A 222 20.73 10.82 17.02
N ARG A 223 21.48 11.11 15.96
CA ARG A 223 22.79 11.74 16.07
C ARG A 223 22.61 13.21 16.37
N TRP A 224 23.36 13.70 17.34
CA TRP A 224 23.35 15.09 17.74
C TRP A 224 24.76 15.61 17.94
N CYS A 225 24.89 16.91 17.96
CA CYS A 225 26.14 17.60 18.26
C CYS A 225 25.87 18.84 19.10
N ALA A 226 26.90 19.32 19.79
CA ALA A 226 26.86 20.67 20.33
C ALA A 226 27.11 21.69 19.22
N THR A 227 26.43 22.82 19.33
CA THR A 227 26.67 24.01 18.49
C THR A 227 27.60 25.01 19.19
N THR A 228 28.18 24.62 20.33
CA THR A 228 29.26 25.31 21.02
C THR A 228 30.35 24.32 21.43
N ALA A 229 31.50 24.82 21.90
CA ALA A 229 32.64 23.96 22.27
C ALA A 229 32.39 23.12 23.55
N ASP A 230 31.40 23.48 24.37
CA ASP A 230 31.12 22.83 25.65
C ASP A 230 29.60 22.74 25.89
N PHE A 231 29.03 21.57 25.58
CA PHE A 231 27.62 21.31 25.82
C PHE A 231 27.31 21.22 27.31
N ASP A 232 28.25 20.73 28.13
CA ASP A 232 28.04 20.60 29.58
C ASP A 232 27.75 21.96 30.22
N LYS A 233 28.37 23.02 29.69
CA LYS A 233 28.16 24.40 30.11
C LYS A 233 27.00 25.10 29.40
N ASP A 234 26.99 25.11 28.07
CA ASP A 234 26.11 26.00 27.30
C ASP A 234 24.74 25.37 26.99
N LYS A 235 24.65 24.03 27.03
CA LYS A 235 23.44 23.25 26.73
C LYS A 235 22.83 23.56 25.36
N LYS A 236 23.64 24.01 24.41
CA LYS A 236 23.25 24.33 23.03
C LYS A 236 23.58 23.16 22.10
N TYR A 237 22.55 22.64 21.45
CA TYR A 237 22.67 21.50 20.55
C TYR A 237 21.67 21.55 19.40
N GLY A 238 21.92 20.71 18.41
CA GLY A 238 20.98 20.35 17.37
C GLY A 238 21.26 18.93 16.86
N PHE A 239 20.34 18.40 16.07
CA PHE A 239 20.47 17.08 15.47
C PHE A 239 21.18 17.15 14.14
N CYS A 240 21.97 16.11 13.86
CA CYS A 240 22.82 16.05 12.69
C CYS A 240 22.06 15.42 11.53
N PRO A 241 22.00 16.07 10.35
CA PRO A 241 21.36 15.49 9.19
C PRO A 241 22.04 14.18 8.78
N ASN A 242 21.25 13.23 8.25
CA ASN A 242 21.82 12.03 7.67
C ASN A 242 22.64 12.39 6.43
N ARG A 243 23.84 11.82 6.35
CA ARG A 243 24.63 11.87 5.13
C ARG A 243 24.02 10.88 4.15
N ASP A 244 24.19 11.15 2.88
CA ASP A 244 23.69 10.31 1.78
C ASP A 244 24.36 8.92 1.73
N THR A 245 25.52 8.77 2.38
CA THR A 245 26.24 7.50 2.55
C THR A 245 25.93 6.80 3.88
N ALA A 246 25.00 7.32 4.67
CA ALA A 246 24.66 6.78 5.98
C ALA A 246 24.08 5.37 5.88
N VAL A 247 24.39 4.55 6.87
CA VAL A 247 23.71 3.27 7.05
C VAL A 247 22.34 3.47 7.67
N ILE A 248 21.40 2.62 7.28
CA ILE A 248 20.03 2.57 7.82
C ILE A 248 19.94 1.46 8.88
N GLY A 249 19.27 1.77 9.99
CA GLY A 249 19.14 0.87 11.14
C GLY A 249 20.48 0.37 11.67
N GLY A 250 20.47 -0.84 12.26
CA GLY A 250 21.66 -1.40 12.91
C GLY A 250 21.98 -0.69 14.22
N ASN A 251 23.25 -0.63 14.60
CA ASN A 251 23.69 0.05 15.84
C ASN A 251 24.60 1.27 15.58
N SER A 252 24.59 1.71 14.33
CA SER A 252 25.31 2.87 13.79
C SER A 252 24.43 3.69 12.84
N GLN A 253 23.10 3.66 12.99
CA GLN A 253 22.16 4.39 12.12
C GLN A 253 22.62 5.85 11.94
N GLY A 254 22.67 6.29 10.68
CA GLY A 254 23.15 7.62 10.31
C GLY A 254 24.66 7.72 10.05
N GLU A 255 25.48 6.74 10.42
CA GLU A 255 26.93 6.76 10.19
C GLU A 255 27.32 6.23 8.81
N PRO A 256 28.34 6.78 8.14
CA PRO A 256 28.80 6.27 6.86
C PRO A 256 29.51 4.92 6.98
N CYS A 257 29.43 4.11 5.93
CA CYS A 257 30.25 2.90 5.81
C CYS A 257 31.76 3.26 5.86
N SER A 258 32.53 2.45 6.59
CA SER A 258 33.99 2.51 6.56
C SER A 258 34.51 1.54 5.52
N PHE A 259 35.09 2.06 4.42
CA PHE A 259 35.74 1.21 3.42
C PHE A 259 37.24 1.50 3.35
N PRO A 260 38.11 0.46 3.34
CA PRO A 260 37.77 -0.95 3.56
C PRO A 260 37.48 -1.26 5.04
N PHE A 261 36.62 -2.24 5.32
CA PHE A 261 36.42 -2.78 6.67
C PHE A 261 36.73 -4.27 6.76
N LYS A 262 37.02 -4.75 7.97
CA LYS A 262 37.27 -6.16 8.26
C LYS A 262 36.07 -6.84 8.93
N PHE A 263 35.71 -8.03 8.44
CA PHE A 263 34.68 -8.90 9.03
C PHE A 263 35.05 -10.38 8.83
N LEU A 264 35.00 -11.17 9.90
CA LEU A 264 35.43 -12.58 9.92
C LEU A 264 36.84 -12.78 9.34
N GLY A 265 37.75 -11.85 9.63
CA GLY A 265 39.12 -11.88 9.12
C GLY A 265 39.30 -11.48 7.65
N GLN A 266 38.21 -11.22 6.90
CA GLN A 266 38.24 -10.80 5.50
C GLN A 266 38.03 -9.29 5.37
N THR A 267 38.62 -8.68 4.34
CA THR A 267 38.52 -7.25 4.07
C THR A 267 37.51 -6.98 2.95
N TYR A 268 36.59 -6.04 3.17
CA TYR A 268 35.53 -5.65 2.26
C TYR A 268 35.68 -4.19 1.86
N SER A 269 35.56 -3.89 0.57
CA SER A 269 35.59 -2.53 0.01
C SER A 269 34.23 -2.08 -0.54
N SER A 270 33.19 -2.86 -0.28
CA SER A 270 31.80 -2.57 -0.64
C SER A 270 30.87 -3.25 0.37
N CYS A 271 29.59 -2.88 0.36
CA CYS A 271 28.57 -3.57 1.14
C CYS A 271 28.54 -5.06 0.80
N THR A 272 28.23 -5.89 1.80
CA THR A 272 28.21 -7.36 1.69
C THR A 272 26.94 -7.93 2.30
N THR A 273 26.56 -9.14 1.88
CA THR A 273 25.52 -9.94 2.53
C THR A 273 26.10 -10.98 3.49
N GLU A 274 27.42 -11.06 3.61
CA GLU A 274 28.11 -12.07 4.41
C GLU A 274 27.62 -12.02 5.87
N GLY A 275 27.35 -13.18 6.45
CA GLY A 275 26.81 -13.30 7.82
C GLY A 275 25.30 -13.02 7.94
N ARG A 276 24.60 -12.67 6.86
CA ARG A 276 23.14 -12.48 6.85
C ARG A 276 22.43 -13.54 6.02
N THR A 277 21.23 -13.93 6.47
CA THR A 277 20.37 -14.92 5.78
C THR A 277 19.16 -14.30 5.08
N ASP A 278 18.94 -12.99 5.28
CA ASP A 278 17.86 -12.22 4.65
C ASP A 278 18.29 -11.56 3.33
N GLY A 279 19.57 -11.66 2.96
CA GLY A 279 20.11 -11.12 1.71
C GLY A 279 20.29 -9.61 1.71
N LYS A 280 20.08 -8.91 2.84
CA LYS A 280 20.27 -7.47 2.92
C LYS A 280 21.76 -7.11 2.89
N LEU A 281 22.09 -6.05 2.16
CA LEU A 281 23.45 -5.52 2.10
C LEU A 281 23.74 -4.69 3.35
N TRP A 282 24.91 -4.91 3.95
CA TRP A 282 25.36 -4.20 5.13
C TRP A 282 26.85 -3.84 5.02
N CYS A 283 27.28 -2.89 5.85
CA CYS A 283 28.69 -2.51 5.99
C CYS A 283 29.02 -2.20 7.46
N ALA A 284 30.30 -2.33 7.82
CA ALA A 284 30.76 -1.79 9.08
C ALA A 284 30.93 -0.27 8.98
N THR A 285 30.68 0.43 10.08
CA THR A 285 30.92 1.88 10.18
C THR A 285 32.27 2.19 10.84
N THR A 286 33.09 1.18 11.06
CA THR A 286 34.49 1.27 11.51
C THR A 286 35.36 0.35 10.67
N SER A 287 36.69 0.53 10.73
CA SER A 287 37.63 -0.26 9.95
C SER A 287 37.68 -1.75 10.34
N ASP A 288 37.23 -2.11 11.55
CA ASP A 288 37.26 -3.49 12.04
C ASP A 288 35.98 -3.85 12.83
N TYR A 289 35.04 -4.50 12.13
CA TYR A 289 33.82 -5.01 12.77
C TYR A 289 34.10 -6.14 13.76
N ASP A 290 35.18 -6.90 13.57
CA ASP A 290 35.50 -8.00 14.47
C ASP A 290 35.79 -7.50 15.89
N VAL A 291 36.28 -6.27 16.01
CA VAL A 291 36.53 -5.56 17.27
C VAL A 291 35.32 -4.73 17.70
N ASP A 292 34.86 -3.80 16.86
CA ASP A 292 33.96 -2.73 17.29
C ASP A 292 32.47 -3.11 17.26
N LYS A 293 32.10 -4.10 16.44
CA LYS A 293 30.71 -4.55 16.22
C LYS A 293 29.75 -3.43 15.78
N LYS A 294 30.27 -2.38 15.15
CA LYS A 294 29.52 -1.22 14.66
C LYS A 294 29.15 -1.38 13.19
N TRP A 295 27.86 -1.31 12.88
CA TRP A 295 27.34 -1.59 11.54
C TRP A 295 25.96 -0.99 11.29
N GLY A 296 25.57 -0.96 10.01
CA GLY A 296 24.19 -0.82 9.60
C GLY A 296 23.96 -1.30 8.17
N LEU A 297 22.72 -1.17 7.71
CA LEU A 297 22.30 -1.60 6.38
C LEU A 297 22.66 -0.54 5.35
N CYS A 298 23.13 -0.97 4.18
CA CYS A 298 23.41 -0.04 3.10
C CYS A 298 22.10 0.42 2.44
N PRO A 299 22.02 1.68 1.98
CA PRO A 299 20.84 2.20 1.30
C PRO A 299 20.39 1.32 0.12
N ASP A 300 19.09 1.05 0.09
CA ASP A 300 18.38 0.38 -1.00
C ASP A 300 17.45 1.39 -1.72
N GLN A 301 16.39 0.92 -2.38
CA GLN A 301 15.43 1.83 -3.02
C GLN A 301 14.52 2.55 -2.00
N GLY A 302 14.45 2.05 -0.77
CA GLY A 302 13.56 2.55 0.27
C GLY A 302 12.09 2.50 -0.10
N TYR A 303 11.29 3.21 0.68
CA TYR A 303 9.84 3.26 0.54
C TYR A 303 9.39 4.68 0.21
N SER A 304 8.47 4.81 -0.76
CA SER A 304 7.92 6.10 -1.12
C SER A 304 7.06 6.62 0.03
N LEU A 305 7.55 7.63 0.74
CA LEU A 305 6.80 8.28 1.82
C LEU A 305 5.46 8.81 1.31
N PHE A 306 5.40 9.30 0.08
CA PHE A 306 4.16 9.73 -0.57
C PHE A 306 3.13 8.59 -0.69
N LEU A 307 3.53 7.40 -1.16
CA LEU A 307 2.60 6.28 -1.35
C LEU A 307 2.14 5.70 -0.01
N VAL A 308 3.07 5.50 0.92
CA VAL A 308 2.74 4.98 2.25
C VAL A 308 1.84 5.98 2.98
N ALA A 309 2.17 7.28 2.96
CA ALA A 309 1.31 8.28 3.58
C ALA A 309 -0.07 8.36 2.92
N ALA A 310 -0.17 8.25 1.59
CA ALA A 310 -1.46 8.25 0.92
C ALA A 310 -2.32 7.06 1.37
N HIS A 311 -1.72 5.88 1.57
CA HIS A 311 -2.38 4.70 2.14
C HIS A 311 -2.83 4.94 3.59
N GLU A 312 -1.91 5.34 4.47
CA GLU A 312 -2.21 5.57 5.89
C GLU A 312 -3.26 6.66 6.09
N PHE A 313 -3.23 7.73 5.31
CA PHE A 313 -4.28 8.75 5.37
C PHE A 313 -5.64 8.22 4.94
N GLY A 314 -5.70 7.19 4.08
CA GLY A 314 -6.94 6.49 3.82
C GLY A 314 -7.51 5.85 5.10
N HIS A 315 -6.67 5.24 5.93
CA HIS A 315 -7.06 4.75 7.26
C HIS A 315 -7.47 5.86 8.20
N SER A 316 -6.72 6.97 8.27
CA SER A 316 -7.09 8.17 9.05
C SER A 316 -8.43 8.78 8.62
N LEU A 317 -8.89 8.48 7.40
CA LEU A 317 -10.19 8.89 6.86
C LEU A 317 -11.27 7.80 7.01
N GLY A 318 -10.93 6.64 7.56
CA GLY A 318 -11.87 5.56 7.86
C GLY A 318 -11.97 4.46 6.80
N LEU A 319 -11.09 4.45 5.82
CA LEU A 319 -10.97 3.31 4.91
C LEU A 319 -10.27 2.14 5.62
N GLU A 320 -10.66 0.93 5.23
CA GLU A 320 -9.99 -0.30 5.61
C GLU A 320 -9.15 -0.81 4.44
N HIS A 321 -8.32 -1.82 4.69
CA HIS A 321 -7.56 -2.47 3.64
C HIS A 321 -8.46 -2.99 2.50
N SER A 322 -8.07 -2.69 1.27
CA SER A 322 -8.64 -3.30 0.08
C SER A 322 -8.04 -4.68 -0.15
N SER A 323 -8.84 -5.57 -0.74
CA SER A 323 -8.37 -6.87 -1.24
C SER A 323 -7.88 -6.81 -2.70
N ILE A 324 -8.01 -5.65 -3.36
CA ILE A 324 -7.60 -5.44 -4.75
C ILE A 324 -6.15 -4.99 -4.75
N ARG A 325 -5.28 -5.77 -5.42
CA ARG A 325 -3.83 -5.54 -5.39
C ARG A 325 -3.41 -4.19 -5.98
N GLU A 326 -4.18 -3.71 -6.94
CA GLU A 326 -3.96 -2.45 -7.64
C GLU A 326 -4.55 -1.24 -6.90
N ALA A 327 -5.33 -1.46 -5.83
CA ALA A 327 -5.85 -0.39 -5.00
C ALA A 327 -4.76 0.17 -4.10
N LEU A 328 -4.79 1.49 -3.87
CA LEU A 328 -3.89 2.14 -2.93
C LEU A 328 -4.04 1.54 -1.55
N MET A 329 -5.27 1.24 -1.11
CA MET A 329 -5.55 0.63 0.19
C MET A 329 -5.19 -0.86 0.27
N TYR A 330 -4.52 -1.46 -0.72
CA TYR A 330 -3.99 -2.82 -0.59
C TYR A 330 -2.87 -2.88 0.45
N PRO A 331 -2.86 -3.84 1.39
CA PRO A 331 -1.93 -3.84 2.53
C PRO A 331 -0.46 -3.96 2.15
N MET A 332 -0.12 -4.60 1.03
CA MET A 332 1.28 -4.84 0.68
C MET A 332 1.82 -3.67 -0.13
N TYR A 333 2.98 -3.15 0.27
CA TYR A 333 3.63 -2.06 -0.47
C TYR A 333 4.03 -2.51 -1.87
N THR A 334 3.66 -1.70 -2.86
CA THR A 334 4.14 -1.81 -4.23
C THR A 334 4.42 -0.40 -4.72
N TYR A 335 5.64 -0.14 -5.21
CA TYR A 335 5.96 1.15 -5.77
C TYR A 335 5.14 1.42 -7.04
N MET A 336 4.46 2.57 -7.07
CA MET A 336 3.65 3.05 -8.18
C MET A 336 4.18 4.43 -8.59
N ALA A 337 4.85 4.50 -9.75
CA ALA A 337 5.43 5.75 -10.23
C ALA A 337 4.35 6.82 -10.51
N ASP A 338 3.23 6.41 -11.09
CA ASP A 338 2.09 7.27 -11.39
C ASP A 338 0.86 6.78 -10.60
N LEU A 339 0.69 7.27 -9.37
CA LEU A 339 -0.46 6.91 -8.55
C LEU A 339 -1.75 7.45 -9.18
N GLN A 340 -2.63 6.53 -9.57
CA GLN A 340 -4.03 6.80 -9.87
C GLN A 340 -4.88 6.00 -8.90
N LEU A 341 -5.76 6.66 -8.16
CA LEU A 341 -6.65 5.95 -7.24
C LEU A 341 -7.47 4.91 -8.00
N HIS A 342 -7.46 3.68 -7.48
CA HIS A 342 -8.29 2.64 -8.05
C HIS A 342 -9.76 2.99 -7.80
N PRO A 343 -10.70 2.61 -8.70
CA PRO A 343 -12.13 2.86 -8.49
C PRO A 343 -12.66 2.34 -7.15
N ASP A 344 -12.01 1.35 -6.55
CA ASP A 344 -12.32 0.83 -5.21
C ASP A 344 -11.98 1.82 -4.10
N ASP A 345 -10.79 2.44 -4.15
CA ASP A 345 -10.40 3.51 -3.22
C ASP A 345 -11.35 4.70 -3.34
N VAL A 346 -11.64 5.11 -4.58
CA VAL A 346 -12.57 6.22 -4.88
C VAL A 346 -13.98 5.90 -4.38
N ALA A 347 -14.48 4.69 -4.63
CA ALA A 347 -15.80 4.28 -4.16
C ALA A 347 -15.86 4.20 -2.63
N GLY A 348 -14.81 3.68 -2.00
CA GLY A 348 -14.67 3.60 -0.54
C GLY A 348 -14.76 4.99 0.08
N ILE A 349 -13.91 5.92 -0.35
CA ILE A 349 -13.84 7.25 0.26
C ILE A 349 -15.10 8.08 -0.04
N GLN A 350 -15.65 7.97 -1.24
CA GLN A 350 -16.89 8.67 -1.61
C GLN A 350 -18.12 8.09 -0.90
N SER A 351 -18.09 6.83 -0.48
CA SER A 351 -19.17 6.26 0.34
C SER A 351 -19.25 6.91 1.71
N LEU A 352 -18.10 7.36 2.23
CA LEU A 352 -17.99 8.07 3.50
C LEU A 352 -18.32 9.56 3.31
N TYR A 353 -17.66 10.24 2.39
CA TYR A 353 -17.65 11.71 2.32
C TYR A 353 -18.45 12.31 1.15
N GLY A 354 -18.97 11.47 0.25
CA GLY A 354 -19.66 11.91 -0.96
C GLY A 354 -18.72 12.30 -2.10
N ARG A 355 -19.30 12.65 -3.25
CA ARG A 355 -18.58 13.11 -4.45
C ARG A 355 -18.37 14.61 -4.43
N GLY A 356 -17.20 15.04 -4.86
CA GLY A 356 -16.86 16.44 -5.10
C GLY A 356 -15.34 16.59 -5.10
N SER A 357 -14.83 17.69 -5.64
CA SER A 357 -13.52 18.21 -5.23
C SER A 357 -13.79 19.23 -4.14
N GLY A 358 -13.17 19.11 -2.96
CA GLY A 358 -13.31 20.11 -1.89
C GLY A 358 -13.10 21.54 -2.42
N PRO A 359 -13.72 22.57 -1.81
CA PRO A 359 -13.39 23.94 -2.17
C PRO A 359 -11.88 24.13 -1.96
N GLN A 360 -11.23 24.67 -2.99
CA GLN A 360 -9.78 24.87 -3.02
C GLN A 360 -9.35 25.66 -1.76
N PRO A 361 -8.41 25.15 -0.94
CA PRO A 361 -7.84 25.91 0.17
C PRO A 361 -7.24 27.21 -0.36
N THR A 362 -7.59 28.33 0.29
CA THR A 362 -7.16 29.67 -0.16
C THR A 362 -5.69 29.87 0.22
N ALA A 363 -4.78 29.58 -0.71
CA ALA A 363 -3.40 30.06 -0.65
C ALA A 363 -3.26 31.40 -1.41
N PRO A 364 -2.33 32.31 -1.03
CA PRO A 364 -2.21 33.64 -1.64
C PRO A 364 -1.79 33.58 -3.14
N ILE A 365 -2.44 34.41 -3.97
CA ILE A 365 -2.25 34.59 -5.44
C ILE A 365 -1.20 35.73 -5.67
N PRO A 366 -0.26 35.74 -6.67
CA PRO A 366 -0.51 35.83 -8.16
C PRO A 366 0.63 35.34 -9.13
N PRO A 367 0.56 35.51 -10.49
CA PRO A 367 -0.57 35.57 -11.43
C PRO A 367 -0.49 34.61 -12.66
N SER A 368 -1.70 34.18 -13.09
CA SER A 368 -2.26 33.87 -14.44
C SER A 368 -1.40 33.89 -15.72
N GLN A 369 -1.57 32.86 -16.58
CA GLN A 369 -1.99 33.01 -17.98
C GLN A 369 -2.94 31.87 -18.47
N ALA A 370 -3.74 32.23 -19.48
CA ALA A 370 -5.06 31.75 -19.93
C ALA A 370 -5.13 30.43 -20.78
N PRO A 371 -6.34 29.96 -21.18
CA PRO A 371 -6.68 28.58 -21.56
C PRO A 371 -7.04 28.39 -23.05
N THR A 372 -7.31 27.12 -23.48
CA THR A 372 -8.23 26.65 -24.57
C THR A 372 -8.00 25.14 -24.78
N GLU A 373 -8.91 24.25 -25.18
CA GLU A 373 -10.36 24.15 -25.38
C GLU A 373 -10.68 22.64 -25.59
N ALA A 374 -11.95 22.24 -25.40
CA ALA A 374 -12.43 20.86 -25.51
C ALA A 374 -12.86 20.46 -26.93
N GLY A 375 -12.98 19.15 -27.19
CA GLY A 375 -13.67 18.59 -28.35
C GLY A 375 -14.09 17.13 -28.13
N ASP A 376 -15.41 16.92 -27.99
CA ASP A 376 -16.10 15.63 -28.11
C ASP A 376 -16.20 15.20 -29.58
N ASP A 377 -16.19 13.89 -29.89
CA ASP A 377 -17.39 13.13 -30.29
C ASP A 377 -17.08 11.71 -30.83
N ASP A 378 -18.11 10.88 -30.73
CA ASP A 378 -18.42 9.47 -30.95
C ASP A 378 -17.88 8.74 -32.21
N GLY A 379 -17.92 7.39 -32.14
CA GLY A 379 -17.67 6.51 -33.28
C GLY A 379 -17.55 5.02 -32.97
N SER A 380 -18.66 4.37 -32.60
CA SER A 380 -18.78 2.90 -32.50
C SER A 380 -18.71 2.21 -33.87
N SER A 381 -17.95 1.11 -34.01
CA SER A 381 -18.11 0.17 -35.13
C SER A 381 -17.87 -1.29 -34.70
N VAL A 382 -18.89 -2.10 -34.95
CA VAL A 382 -18.97 -3.55 -34.74
C VAL A 382 -18.19 -4.27 -35.83
N THR A 383 -17.45 -5.33 -35.47
CA THR A 383 -17.07 -6.37 -36.44
C THR A 383 -17.11 -7.75 -35.76
N GLU A 384 -17.80 -8.68 -36.41
CA GLU A 384 -18.01 -10.07 -35.97
C GLU A 384 -16.72 -10.91 -36.02
N THR A 385 -16.69 -11.88 -35.11
CA THR A 385 -15.66 -12.90 -34.81
C THR A 385 -15.21 -13.80 -35.96
N PRO A 386 -13.97 -14.29 -35.87
CA PRO A 386 -13.65 -15.70 -36.05
C PRO A 386 -13.30 -16.37 -34.70
N ALA A 387 -13.52 -17.68 -34.62
CA ALA A 387 -13.41 -18.50 -33.42
C ALA A 387 -12.05 -18.37 -32.71
N VAL A 388 -12.03 -17.63 -31.60
CA VAL A 388 -10.88 -17.53 -30.70
C VAL A 388 -10.85 -18.78 -29.82
N ASN A 389 -9.66 -19.36 -29.68
CA ASN A 389 -9.39 -20.50 -28.83
C ASN A 389 -9.78 -20.19 -27.37
N GLY A 390 -10.99 -20.60 -26.95
CA GLY A 390 -11.59 -20.15 -25.70
C GLY A 390 -10.76 -20.45 -24.46
N ARG A 391 -10.03 -21.57 -24.45
CA ARG A 391 -9.09 -21.88 -23.36
C ARG A 391 -7.89 -20.92 -23.33
N GLY A 392 -7.32 -20.58 -24.48
CA GLY A 392 -6.19 -19.64 -24.57
C GLY A 392 -6.53 -18.26 -24.02
N SER A 393 -7.71 -17.74 -24.40
CA SER A 393 -8.22 -16.46 -23.88
C SER A 393 -8.47 -16.50 -22.37
N ALA A 394 -9.14 -17.54 -21.85
CA ALA A 394 -9.40 -17.68 -20.42
C ALA A 394 -8.12 -17.82 -19.56
N CYS A 395 -7.06 -18.41 -20.11
CA CYS A 395 -5.77 -18.55 -19.41
C CYS A 395 -5.01 -17.22 -19.32
N GLN A 396 -5.26 -16.28 -20.23
CA GLN A 396 -4.66 -14.95 -20.26
C GLN A 396 -5.37 -13.96 -19.32
N VAL A 397 -6.62 -14.23 -18.93
CA VAL A 397 -7.37 -13.41 -17.97
C VAL A 397 -6.69 -13.43 -16.60
N GLY A 398 -6.41 -12.25 -16.02
CA GLY A 398 -5.77 -12.10 -14.71
C GLY A 398 -6.59 -12.69 -13.55
N GLY A 399 -7.91 -12.53 -13.61
CA GLY A 399 -8.89 -13.08 -12.67
C GLY A 399 -10.32 -12.85 -13.18
N PHE A 400 -11.30 -13.54 -12.58
CA PHE A 400 -12.70 -13.40 -12.95
C PHE A 400 -13.45 -12.58 -11.89
N ASP A 401 -14.39 -11.74 -12.34
CA ASP A 401 -15.24 -10.93 -11.48
C ASP A 401 -16.20 -11.80 -10.67
N GLY A 402 -16.62 -12.93 -11.25
CA GLY A 402 -17.52 -13.86 -10.58
C GLY A 402 -17.67 -15.21 -11.26
N VAL A 403 -18.40 -16.09 -10.59
CA VAL A 403 -18.67 -17.46 -11.05
C VAL A 403 -20.11 -17.86 -10.78
N GLY A 404 -20.68 -18.68 -11.68
CA GLY A 404 -21.97 -19.30 -11.42
C GLY A 404 -22.19 -20.63 -12.10
N GLU A 405 -22.98 -21.50 -11.46
CA GLU A 405 -23.42 -22.75 -12.08
C GLU A 405 -24.81 -22.56 -12.71
N ILE A 406 -24.86 -22.61 -14.04
CA ILE A 406 -26.06 -22.39 -14.84
C ILE A 406 -26.15 -23.54 -15.85
N GLN A 407 -27.30 -24.22 -15.92
CA GLN A 407 -27.53 -25.33 -16.86
C GLN A 407 -26.43 -26.42 -16.84
N LYS A 408 -25.94 -26.79 -15.64
CA LYS A 408 -24.82 -27.75 -15.44
C LYS A 408 -23.49 -27.33 -16.08
N ALA A 409 -23.32 -26.04 -16.34
CA ALA A 409 -22.06 -25.46 -16.77
C ALA A 409 -21.63 -24.36 -15.79
N LEU A 410 -20.33 -24.32 -15.50
CA LEU A 410 -19.71 -23.21 -14.80
C LEU A 410 -19.52 -22.07 -15.79
N HIS A 411 -19.96 -20.89 -15.40
CA HIS A 411 -19.77 -19.64 -16.11
C HIS A 411 -18.83 -18.79 -15.28
N PHE A 412 -17.74 -18.34 -15.88
CA PHE A 412 -16.80 -17.40 -15.29
C PHE A 412 -16.96 -16.06 -15.98
N PHE A 413 -17.26 -15.01 -15.22
CA PHE A 413 -17.59 -13.68 -15.74
C PHE A 413 -16.39 -12.74 -15.58
N LYS A 414 -16.09 -11.95 -16.61
CA LYS A 414 -15.09 -10.89 -16.56
C LYS A 414 -15.39 -9.82 -17.60
N ASP A 415 -15.44 -8.55 -17.19
CA ASP A 415 -15.47 -7.37 -18.07
C ASP A 415 -16.55 -7.44 -19.18
N GLY A 416 -17.80 -7.71 -18.82
CA GLY A 416 -18.92 -7.82 -19.78
C GLY A 416 -18.91 -9.11 -20.61
N GLN A 417 -17.98 -10.01 -20.35
CA GLN A 417 -17.80 -11.28 -21.05
C GLN A 417 -17.92 -12.45 -20.07
N TYR A 418 -18.14 -13.64 -20.62
CA TYR A 418 -18.08 -14.87 -19.87
C TYR A 418 -17.50 -16.03 -20.68
N TRP A 419 -16.92 -16.98 -19.95
CA TRP A 419 -16.48 -18.25 -20.46
C TRP A 419 -17.27 -19.34 -19.75
N ARG A 420 -17.61 -20.41 -20.47
CA ARG A 420 -18.36 -21.52 -19.89
C ARG A 420 -17.70 -22.86 -20.14
N MET A 421 -17.83 -23.76 -19.17
CA MET A 421 -17.39 -25.14 -19.28
C MET A 421 -18.32 -26.06 -18.49
N SER A 422 -18.38 -27.34 -18.88
CA SER A 422 -19.18 -28.34 -18.15
C SER A 422 -18.79 -28.43 -16.68
N SER A 423 -19.76 -28.40 -15.76
CA SER A 423 -19.49 -28.54 -14.31
C SER A 423 -19.02 -29.96 -13.93
N THR A 424 -19.20 -30.93 -14.82
CA THR A 424 -18.63 -32.29 -14.71
C THR A 424 -17.19 -32.39 -15.23
N GLY A 425 -16.70 -31.34 -15.90
CA GLY A 425 -15.35 -31.25 -16.48
C GLY A 425 -15.11 -32.08 -17.74
N HIS A 426 -16.18 -32.48 -18.43
CA HIS A 426 -16.13 -33.08 -19.76
C HIS A 426 -16.53 -32.03 -20.81
N GLY A 427 -15.68 -31.82 -21.81
CA GLY A 427 -15.94 -30.87 -22.92
C GLY A 427 -15.00 -29.65 -22.91
N PRO A 428 -15.01 -28.87 -24.00
CA PRO A 428 -14.15 -27.70 -24.14
C PRO A 428 -14.59 -26.53 -23.25
N LEU A 429 -13.68 -25.61 -23.00
CA LEU A 429 -13.98 -24.30 -22.42
C LEU A 429 -14.35 -23.36 -23.58
N GLU A 430 -15.58 -22.86 -23.57
CA GLU A 430 -16.15 -21.98 -24.59
C GLU A 430 -16.09 -20.53 -24.12
N GLY A 431 -15.81 -19.59 -25.03
CA GLY A 431 -15.73 -18.16 -24.75
C GLY A 431 -14.56 -17.48 -25.48
N PRO A 432 -14.38 -16.15 -25.31
CA PRO A 432 -15.29 -15.27 -24.56
C PRO A 432 -16.62 -15.07 -25.30
N LEU A 433 -17.71 -14.99 -24.54
CA LEU A 433 -19.06 -14.63 -25.02
C LEU A 433 -19.53 -13.38 -24.29
N ARG A 434 -20.25 -12.48 -24.96
CA ARG A 434 -20.75 -11.25 -24.33
C ARG A 434 -21.95 -11.55 -23.42
N ILE A 435 -21.95 -11.04 -22.19
CA ILE A 435 -23.04 -11.25 -21.21
C ILE A 435 -24.38 -10.81 -21.80
N GLN A 436 -24.45 -9.61 -22.39
CA GLN A 436 -25.69 -9.06 -22.93
C GLN A 436 -26.20 -9.75 -24.20
N SER A 437 -25.36 -10.53 -24.88
CA SER A 437 -25.85 -11.37 -26.01
C SER A 437 -26.75 -12.50 -25.52
N THR A 438 -26.55 -12.95 -24.28
CA THR A 438 -27.32 -14.04 -23.66
C THR A 438 -28.37 -13.49 -22.69
N TRP A 439 -28.03 -12.40 -21.99
CA TRP A 439 -28.88 -11.74 -21.00
C TRP A 439 -28.83 -10.21 -21.16
N PRO A 440 -29.65 -9.64 -22.06
CA PRO A 440 -29.53 -8.23 -22.48
C PRO A 440 -29.58 -7.20 -21.35
N ASP A 441 -30.39 -7.43 -20.32
CA ASP A 441 -30.60 -6.47 -19.23
C ASP A 441 -29.67 -6.67 -18.02
N LEU A 442 -28.64 -7.52 -18.15
CA LEU A 442 -27.63 -7.70 -17.11
C LEU A 442 -26.49 -6.68 -17.21
N PRO A 443 -25.92 -6.24 -16.06
CA PRO A 443 -24.73 -5.41 -16.05
C PRO A 443 -23.50 -6.15 -16.56
N ASP A 444 -22.45 -5.41 -16.90
CA ASP A 444 -21.17 -5.97 -17.34
C ASP A 444 -20.44 -6.78 -16.27
N VAL A 445 -20.67 -6.46 -15.00
CA VAL A 445 -20.05 -7.12 -13.85
C VAL A 445 -21.05 -8.04 -13.18
N ILE A 446 -20.70 -9.32 -13.06
CA ILE A 446 -21.48 -10.35 -12.36
C ILE A 446 -20.55 -11.03 -11.34
N ASP A 447 -20.84 -10.89 -10.06
CA ASP A 447 -20.03 -11.43 -8.96
C ASP A 447 -20.36 -12.90 -8.66
N ALA A 448 -21.63 -13.28 -8.81
CA ALA A 448 -22.05 -14.66 -8.66
C ALA A 448 -23.33 -14.93 -9.45
N ALA A 449 -23.54 -16.19 -9.82
CA ALA A 449 -24.83 -16.63 -10.32
C ALA A 449 -25.16 -18.07 -9.89
N PHE A 450 -26.44 -18.40 -9.87
CA PHE A 450 -26.88 -19.79 -9.75
C PHE A 450 -28.21 -20.02 -10.45
N GLN A 451 -28.41 -21.23 -10.95
CA GLN A 451 -29.71 -21.68 -11.41
C GLN A 451 -30.41 -22.52 -10.35
N ASP A 452 -31.66 -22.17 -10.03
CA ASP A 452 -32.50 -23.00 -9.19
C ASP A 452 -32.82 -24.34 -9.89
N PRO A 453 -32.46 -25.48 -9.29
CA PRO A 453 -32.79 -26.78 -9.85
C PRO A 453 -34.29 -27.02 -10.06
N LEU A 454 -35.15 -26.39 -9.24
CA LEU A 454 -36.60 -26.59 -9.24
C LEU A 454 -37.32 -25.68 -10.25
N THR A 455 -37.23 -24.36 -10.07
CA THR A 455 -37.97 -23.38 -10.90
C THR A 455 -37.26 -23.03 -12.21
N LYS A 456 -36.00 -23.45 -12.38
CA LYS A 456 -35.11 -23.08 -13.50
C LYS A 456 -34.79 -21.59 -13.62
N LYS A 457 -35.28 -20.76 -12.68
CA LYS A 457 -34.87 -19.36 -12.55
C LYS A 457 -33.38 -19.27 -12.32
N ILE A 458 -32.75 -18.28 -12.93
CA ILE A 458 -31.33 -17.99 -12.76
C ILE A 458 -31.22 -16.68 -11.97
N PHE A 459 -30.49 -16.72 -10.86
CA PHE A 459 -30.20 -15.55 -10.06
C PHE A 459 -28.80 -15.06 -10.41
N PHE A 460 -28.68 -13.77 -10.70
CA PHE A 460 -27.43 -13.08 -10.96
C PHE A 460 -27.21 -12.03 -9.90
N PHE A 461 -25.99 -11.94 -9.37
CA PHE A 461 -25.62 -11.01 -8.32
C PHE A 461 -24.53 -10.07 -8.84
N SER A 462 -24.68 -8.78 -8.56
CA SER A 462 -23.69 -7.74 -8.86
C SER A 462 -23.79 -6.67 -7.78
N GLY A 463 -22.74 -6.54 -6.97
CA GLY A 463 -22.75 -5.75 -5.75
C GLY A 463 -23.90 -6.12 -4.82
N GLN A 464 -24.61 -5.10 -4.34
CA GLN A 464 -25.80 -5.25 -3.48
C GLN A 464 -27.10 -5.50 -4.26
N ARG A 465 -27.00 -5.82 -5.55
CA ARG A 465 -28.17 -6.01 -6.42
C ARG A 465 -28.18 -7.43 -6.97
N PHE A 466 -29.39 -7.91 -7.22
CA PHE A 466 -29.60 -9.15 -7.93
C PHE A 466 -30.69 -9.03 -8.99
N TRP A 467 -30.57 -9.88 -10.00
CA TRP A 467 -31.52 -10.04 -11.10
C TRP A 467 -31.97 -11.50 -11.13
N VAL A 468 -33.19 -11.72 -11.59
CA VAL A 468 -33.77 -13.05 -11.76
C VAL A 468 -34.15 -13.20 -13.22
N SER A 469 -33.54 -14.17 -13.90
CA SER A 469 -33.85 -14.50 -15.28
C SER A 469 -34.70 -15.77 -15.35
N GLN A 470 -35.70 -15.75 -16.24
CA GLN A 470 -36.49 -16.91 -16.62
C GLN A 470 -36.68 -16.90 -18.15
N GLY A 471 -35.85 -17.67 -18.87
CA GLY A 471 -35.77 -17.57 -20.33
C GLY A 471 -35.03 -16.29 -20.76
N PRO A 472 -35.47 -15.58 -21.81
CA PRO A 472 -34.80 -14.36 -22.28
C PRO A 472 -35.10 -13.13 -21.38
N GLN A 473 -36.13 -13.21 -20.54
CA GLN A 473 -36.54 -12.10 -19.69
C GLN A 473 -35.69 -12.06 -18.42
N VAL A 474 -35.14 -10.88 -18.11
CA VAL A 474 -34.38 -10.59 -16.90
C VAL A 474 -35.16 -9.58 -16.05
N LEU A 475 -35.41 -9.91 -14.78
CA LEU A 475 -36.12 -9.05 -13.83
C LEU A 475 -35.15 -8.51 -12.79
N GLY A 476 -35.13 -7.20 -12.59
CA GLY A 476 -34.25 -6.53 -11.63
C GLY A 476 -33.83 -5.13 -12.11
N PRO A 477 -32.86 -4.49 -11.45
CA PRO A 477 -32.21 -4.94 -10.22
C PRO A 477 -33.14 -4.91 -9.00
N ARG A 478 -32.95 -5.86 -8.09
CA ARG A 478 -33.53 -5.85 -6.74
C ARG A 478 -32.41 -5.82 -5.71
N SER A 479 -32.63 -5.19 -4.56
CA SER A 479 -31.64 -5.14 -3.48
C SER A 479 -31.59 -6.47 -2.70
N LEU A 480 -30.40 -6.85 -2.23
CA LEU A 480 -30.17 -8.08 -1.44
C LEU A 480 -31.04 -8.16 -0.17
N ASP A 481 -31.45 -7.03 0.39
CA ASP A 481 -32.39 -6.94 1.52
C ASP A 481 -33.72 -7.67 1.25
N LYS A 482 -34.15 -7.76 -0.01
CA LYS A 482 -35.34 -8.53 -0.40
C LYS A 482 -35.18 -10.03 -0.18
N LEU A 483 -33.95 -10.53 -0.15
CA LEU A 483 -33.65 -11.92 0.19
C LEU A 483 -33.44 -12.11 1.71
N GLY A 484 -33.53 -11.05 2.52
CA GLY A 484 -33.19 -11.08 3.93
C GLY A 484 -31.68 -11.09 4.19
N ILE A 485 -30.89 -10.62 3.23
CA ILE A 485 -29.45 -10.41 3.37
C ILE A 485 -29.23 -8.93 3.71
N GLY A 486 -28.47 -8.65 4.76
CA GLY A 486 -28.30 -7.30 5.27
C GLY A 486 -27.64 -6.35 4.27
N LYS A 487 -27.90 -5.04 4.42
CA LYS A 487 -27.36 -3.99 3.53
C LYS A 487 -25.85 -3.77 3.69
N ASP A 488 -25.30 -4.31 4.78
CA ASP A 488 -23.87 -4.43 5.09
C ASP A 488 -23.13 -5.43 4.18
N VAL A 489 -23.86 -6.33 3.51
CA VAL A 489 -23.27 -7.33 2.62
C VAL A 489 -22.95 -6.70 1.27
N ARG A 490 -21.65 -6.47 1.00
CA ARG A 490 -21.17 -5.77 -0.20
C ARG A 490 -21.51 -6.50 -1.51
N LYS A 491 -21.28 -7.81 -1.58
CA LYS A 491 -21.57 -8.65 -2.76
C LYS A 491 -21.58 -10.15 -2.47
N ILE A 492 -22.25 -10.94 -3.30
CA ILE A 492 -22.18 -12.40 -3.25
C ILE A 492 -21.05 -12.89 -4.17
N VAL A 493 -20.10 -13.66 -3.64
CA VAL A 493 -18.88 -14.11 -4.34
C VAL A 493 -18.97 -15.55 -4.87
N GLY A 494 -20.08 -16.22 -4.58
CA GLY A 494 -20.32 -17.56 -5.09
C GLY A 494 -21.52 -18.23 -4.44
N SER A 495 -21.81 -19.43 -4.91
CA SER A 495 -22.96 -20.19 -4.42
C SER A 495 -22.73 -21.70 -4.48
N LEU A 496 -23.36 -22.42 -3.56
CA LEU A 496 -23.37 -23.88 -3.55
C LEU A 496 -24.80 -24.41 -3.43
N THR A 497 -25.19 -25.25 -4.38
CA THR A 497 -26.51 -25.87 -4.40
C THR A 497 -26.62 -26.98 -3.35
N ARG A 498 -27.71 -26.99 -2.59
CA ARG A 498 -28.06 -28.04 -1.63
C ARG A 498 -29.36 -28.73 -2.04
N LYS A 499 -29.66 -29.85 -1.36
CA LYS A 499 -30.92 -30.59 -1.57
C LYS A 499 -32.13 -29.72 -1.20
N GLN A 500 -33.29 -30.05 -1.76
CA GLN A 500 -34.60 -29.45 -1.43
C GLN A 500 -34.74 -27.95 -1.74
N GLY A 501 -34.05 -27.43 -2.77
CA GLY A 501 -34.20 -26.03 -3.21
C GLY A 501 -33.54 -25.03 -2.27
N ARG A 502 -32.46 -25.45 -1.59
CA ARG A 502 -31.65 -24.60 -0.71
C ARG A 502 -30.36 -24.23 -1.42
N ILE A 503 -30.00 -22.96 -1.38
CA ILE A 503 -28.74 -22.46 -1.94
C ILE A 503 -27.93 -21.82 -0.81
N LEU A 504 -26.65 -22.14 -0.74
CA LEU A 504 -25.72 -21.39 0.11
C LEU A 504 -25.15 -20.25 -0.72
N LEU A 505 -25.26 -19.03 -0.22
CA LEU A 505 -24.66 -17.83 -0.81
C LEU A 505 -23.51 -17.39 0.08
N PHE A 506 -22.38 -17.04 -0.52
CA PHE A 506 -21.16 -16.69 0.19
C PHE A 506 -20.83 -15.22 -0.02
N SER A 507 -20.42 -14.54 1.05
CA SER A 507 -19.88 -13.18 1.02
C SER A 507 -18.96 -12.98 2.20
N GLY A 508 -17.72 -12.59 1.94
CA GLY A 508 -16.69 -12.51 2.98
C GLY A 508 -16.58 -13.82 3.74
N ASP A 509 -16.40 -13.72 5.06
CA ASP A 509 -16.28 -14.85 5.98
C ASP A 509 -17.62 -15.53 6.31
N GLN A 510 -18.72 -15.09 5.69
CA GLN A 510 -20.06 -15.54 6.00
C GLN A 510 -20.75 -16.23 4.84
N PHE A 511 -21.73 -17.06 5.18
CA PHE A 511 -22.66 -17.62 4.22
C PHE A 511 -24.10 -17.61 4.73
N TRP A 512 -25.03 -17.48 3.80
CA TRP A 512 -26.48 -17.49 4.03
C TRP A 512 -27.07 -18.73 3.38
N ARG A 513 -28.15 -19.27 3.95
CA ARG A 513 -28.92 -20.34 3.32
C ARG A 513 -30.24 -19.80 2.79
N LEU A 514 -30.32 -19.61 1.49
CA LEU A 514 -31.50 -19.12 0.78
C LEU A 514 -32.53 -20.24 0.56
N ASP A 515 -33.78 -19.98 0.95
CA ASP A 515 -34.96 -20.71 0.47
C ASP A 515 -35.37 -20.14 -0.89
N VAL A 516 -35.13 -20.86 -1.98
CA VAL A 516 -35.42 -20.31 -3.31
C VAL A 516 -36.93 -20.23 -3.57
N LYS A 517 -37.75 -21.06 -2.92
CA LYS A 517 -39.21 -20.99 -3.06
C LYS A 517 -39.80 -19.76 -2.37
N LYS A 518 -39.22 -19.38 -1.22
CA LYS A 518 -39.65 -18.19 -0.47
C LYS A 518 -38.90 -16.93 -0.87
N GLU A 519 -37.87 -17.06 -1.71
CA GLU A 519 -36.91 -16.00 -2.05
C GLU A 519 -36.39 -15.28 -0.79
N GLN A 520 -36.11 -16.05 0.27
CA GLN A 520 -35.69 -15.50 1.57
C GLN A 520 -34.73 -16.42 2.31
N VAL A 521 -33.76 -15.84 3.00
CA VAL A 521 -32.79 -16.57 3.81
C VAL A 521 -33.46 -17.18 5.05
N ASP A 522 -33.03 -18.39 5.39
CA ASP A 522 -33.48 -19.09 6.60
C ASP A 522 -33.05 -18.37 7.88
N ARG A 523 -33.89 -18.47 8.92
CA ARG A 523 -33.54 -17.99 10.26
C ARG A 523 -32.29 -18.69 10.79
N GLY A 524 -31.43 -17.93 11.49
CA GLY A 524 -30.15 -18.42 12.03
C GLY A 524 -28.99 -18.38 11.04
N PHE A 525 -29.12 -17.55 10.00
CA PHE A 525 -28.07 -17.14 9.06
C PHE A 525 -27.95 -15.60 9.07
N PRO A 526 -26.77 -15.02 8.80
CA PRO A 526 -25.54 -15.68 8.32
C PRO A 526 -24.88 -16.59 9.35
N ARG A 527 -24.01 -17.48 8.86
CA ARG A 527 -23.05 -18.25 9.66
C ARG A 527 -21.67 -18.06 9.08
N TYR A 528 -20.64 -18.19 9.92
CA TYR A 528 -19.26 -18.14 9.46
C TYR A 528 -18.90 -19.36 8.62
N ILE A 529 -18.12 -19.16 7.56
CA ILE A 529 -17.69 -20.20 6.64
C ILE A 529 -16.95 -21.31 7.38
N ASP A 530 -16.06 -20.97 8.31
CA ASP A 530 -15.26 -21.92 9.11
C ASP A 530 -16.12 -22.90 9.94
N SER A 531 -17.33 -22.49 10.35
CA SER A 531 -18.25 -23.31 11.13
C SER A 531 -18.76 -24.54 10.37
N LEU A 532 -18.76 -24.50 9.02
CA LEU A 532 -19.23 -25.59 8.17
C LEU A 532 -18.19 -26.06 7.16
N PHE A 533 -17.28 -25.18 6.77
CA PHE A 533 -16.22 -25.41 5.80
C PHE A 533 -14.86 -25.10 6.46
N PRO A 534 -14.41 -25.92 7.42
CA PRO A 534 -13.12 -25.70 8.05
C PRO A 534 -11.97 -25.91 7.05
N GLY A 535 -10.95 -25.05 7.13
CA GLY A 535 -9.71 -25.18 6.37
C GLY A 535 -9.73 -24.62 4.94
N VAL A 536 -10.82 -23.98 4.52
CA VAL A 536 -10.85 -23.17 3.28
C VAL A 536 -10.69 -21.69 3.62
N PRO A 537 -10.17 -20.86 2.70
CA PRO A 537 -10.11 -19.42 2.89
C PRO A 537 -11.51 -18.85 3.16
N THR A 538 -11.63 -18.06 4.21
CA THR A 538 -12.84 -17.29 4.52
C THR A 538 -12.96 -16.06 3.60
N ASP A 539 -11.92 -15.71 2.87
CA ASP A 539 -11.81 -14.60 1.92
C ASP A 539 -11.83 -15.08 0.46
N ALA A 540 -12.43 -16.24 0.16
CA ALA A 540 -12.51 -16.78 -1.20
C ALA A 540 -13.28 -15.85 -2.15
N ASN A 541 -12.65 -15.42 -3.25
CA ASN A 541 -13.28 -14.58 -4.27
C ASN A 541 -14.20 -15.35 -5.21
N LEU A 542 -14.02 -16.67 -5.34
CA LEU A 542 -14.87 -17.54 -6.15
C LEU A 542 -15.25 -18.79 -5.35
N VAL A 543 -16.55 -19.02 -5.16
CA VAL A 543 -17.07 -20.23 -4.51
C VAL A 543 -18.04 -20.96 -5.43
N PHE A 544 -17.71 -22.20 -5.80
CA PHE A 544 -18.50 -22.97 -6.75
C PHE A 544 -18.33 -24.49 -6.57
N GLN A 545 -19.19 -25.25 -7.25
CA GLN A 545 -19.08 -26.71 -7.30
C GLN A 545 -18.53 -27.15 -8.67
N TYR A 546 -17.47 -27.96 -8.65
CA TYR A 546 -16.87 -28.53 -9.86
C TYR A 546 -16.49 -29.98 -9.64
N LYS A 547 -16.81 -30.87 -10.59
CA LYS A 547 -16.57 -32.32 -10.49
C LYS A 547 -17.08 -32.95 -9.18
N GLY A 548 -18.21 -32.45 -8.69
CA GLY A 548 -18.83 -32.93 -7.44
C GLY A 548 -18.08 -32.51 -6.16
N ARG A 549 -17.15 -31.56 -6.23
CA ARG A 549 -16.40 -31.02 -5.09
C ARG A 549 -16.59 -29.52 -4.97
N PHE A 550 -16.56 -29.02 -3.75
CA PHE A 550 -16.64 -27.58 -3.48
C PHE A 550 -15.27 -26.95 -3.69
N HIS A 551 -15.25 -25.80 -4.34
CA HIS A 551 -14.04 -25.06 -4.66
C HIS A 551 -14.17 -23.68 -4.03
N PHE A 552 -13.19 -23.33 -3.22
CA PHE A 552 -13.03 -22.01 -2.62
C PHE A 552 -11.72 -21.45 -3.15
N CYS A 553 -11.78 -20.48 -4.05
CA CYS A 553 -10.59 -19.95 -4.70
C CYS A 553 -10.26 -18.53 -4.20
N ARG A 554 -8.99 -18.34 -3.82
CA ARG A 554 -8.35 -17.07 -3.53
C ARG A 554 -7.12 -16.97 -4.42
N HIS A 555 -7.15 -16.08 -5.40
CA HIS A 555 -6.17 -16.06 -6.49
C HIS A 555 -4.71 -16.10 -5.96
N PRO A 556 -3.82 -16.92 -6.55
CA PRO A 556 -4.02 -17.85 -7.67
C PRO A 556 -4.51 -19.25 -7.26
N PHE A 557 -4.74 -19.48 -5.96
CA PHE A 557 -4.99 -20.79 -5.37
C PHE A 557 -6.47 -21.15 -5.32
N CYS A 558 -6.76 -22.45 -5.36
CA CYS A 558 -8.07 -22.98 -5.11
C CYS A 558 -8.06 -24.21 -4.22
N TRP A 559 -8.86 -24.16 -3.16
CA TRP A 559 -9.03 -25.22 -2.18
C TRP A 559 -10.19 -26.10 -2.61
N GLN A 560 -9.88 -27.35 -2.90
CA GLN A 560 -10.83 -28.36 -3.28
C GLN A 560 -11.28 -29.14 -2.04
N MET A 561 -12.55 -29.03 -1.70
CA MET A 561 -13.18 -29.66 -0.55
C MET A 561 -14.14 -30.78 -0.98
N SER A 562 -14.08 -31.91 -0.26
CA SER A 562 -15.00 -33.03 -0.48
C SER A 562 -16.42 -32.70 0.01
N PRO A 563 -17.45 -33.42 -0.46
CA PRO A 563 -18.81 -33.29 0.10
C PRO A 563 -18.93 -33.58 1.60
N ARG A 564 -17.88 -34.14 2.22
CA ARG A 564 -17.76 -34.38 3.67
C ARG A 564 -17.02 -33.25 4.42
N TYR A 565 -16.85 -32.09 3.78
CA TYR A 565 -16.20 -30.90 4.36
C TYR A 565 -14.73 -31.08 4.73
N GLN A 566 -14.03 -31.97 4.03
CA GLN A 566 -12.59 -32.15 4.19
C GLN A 566 -11.87 -31.49 3.02
N VAL A 567 -10.91 -30.63 3.31
CA VAL A 567 -9.98 -30.12 2.29
C VAL A 567 -9.17 -31.30 1.77
N THR A 568 -9.25 -31.52 0.46
CA THR A 568 -8.62 -32.68 -0.18
C THR A 568 -7.40 -32.32 -1.02
N ARG A 569 -7.34 -31.08 -1.50
CA ARG A 569 -6.24 -30.56 -2.32
C ARG A 569 -6.26 -29.04 -2.29
N VAL A 570 -5.07 -28.45 -2.34
CA VAL A 570 -4.87 -27.04 -2.68
C VAL A 570 -4.05 -27.02 -3.97
N GLY A 571 -4.49 -26.23 -4.93
CA GLY A 571 -3.88 -26.18 -6.26
C GLY A 571 -4.09 -24.84 -6.93
N TYR A 572 -3.69 -24.72 -8.19
CA TYR A 572 -3.79 -23.46 -8.93
C TYR A 572 -5.10 -23.40 -9.71
N PHE A 573 -5.86 -22.32 -9.58
CA PHE A 573 -7.15 -22.16 -10.27
C PHE A 573 -7.02 -22.35 -11.79
N LYS A 574 -6.03 -21.70 -12.42
CA LYS A 574 -5.80 -21.79 -13.87
C LYS A 574 -5.41 -23.22 -14.32
N GLN A 575 -4.55 -23.91 -13.58
CA GLN A 575 -4.08 -25.24 -13.98
C GLN A 575 -5.09 -26.35 -13.60
N ASP A 576 -5.69 -26.28 -12.42
CA ASP A 576 -6.52 -27.36 -11.90
C ASP A 576 -7.98 -27.28 -12.36
N VAL A 577 -8.52 -26.06 -12.48
CA VAL A 577 -9.90 -25.82 -12.90
C VAL A 577 -9.96 -25.55 -14.41
N LEU A 578 -9.26 -24.54 -14.90
CA LEU A 578 -9.31 -24.13 -16.32
C LEU A 578 -8.42 -24.99 -17.24
N LYS A 579 -7.51 -25.78 -16.65
CA LYS A 579 -6.57 -26.66 -17.38
C LYS A 579 -5.69 -25.89 -18.36
N CYS A 580 -5.20 -24.74 -17.93
CA CYS A 580 -4.18 -23.97 -18.63
C CYS A 580 -2.84 -24.72 -18.62
N PRO A 581 -2.04 -24.65 -19.70
CA PRO A 581 -0.68 -25.16 -19.69
C PRO A 581 0.19 -24.42 -18.65
N GLU A 582 1.20 -25.10 -18.11
CA GLU A 582 2.21 -24.46 -17.26
C GLU A 582 2.95 -23.40 -18.09
N GLN A 583 3.06 -22.19 -17.54
CA GLN A 583 3.86 -21.09 -18.10
C GLN A 583 5.21 -21.04 -17.40
#